data_AF-A0A8J6Q0T8-F1
#
_entry.id   AF-A0A8J6Q0T8-F1
#
_cell.length_a   1.000
_cell.length_b   1.000
_cell.length_c   1.000
_cell.angle_alpha   90.00
_cell.angle_beta   90.00
_cell.angle_gamma   90.00
#
_symmetry.space_group_name_H-M   'P 1'
#
loop_
_entity.id
_entity.type
_entity.pdbx_description
1 polymer ?
#
loop_
_entity_poly.entity_id
_entity_poly.type
_entity_poly.pdbx_seq_one_letter_code
_entity_poly.pdbx_strand_id
1 'polypeptide(L)'
;QRYKDAIVLFATGMGDLLIWSDGYVRLLNFRYGTVKTIKFNFEFFFSNIFDEEFRNEDLSWQPYSLAMKKYDELAYEECFGYTPLLG
;
A
#
# COMPACT_ATOMS: atom_id res chain seq x y z
N GLN A 1 -19.44 15.10 1.04
CA GLN A 1 -18.02 15.15 1.45
C GLN A 1 -17.57 13.72 1.70
N ARG A 2 -16.72 13.12 0.85
CA ARG A 2 -16.29 11.71 0.94
C ARG A 2 -15.16 11.46 1.95
N TYR A 3 -14.61 12.51 2.57
CA TYR A 3 -13.37 12.41 3.37
C TYR A 3 -13.60 11.98 4.83
N LYS A 4 -14.84 11.95 5.33
CA LYS A 4 -15.10 11.57 6.74
C LYS A 4 -15.06 10.06 6.97
N ASP A 5 -15.31 9.28 5.93
CA ASP A 5 -15.45 7.82 6.01
C ASP A 5 -14.21 7.08 5.45
N ALA A 6 -13.11 7.81 5.19
CA ALA A 6 -11.87 7.24 4.66
C ALA A 6 -10.80 7.23 5.75
N ILE A 7 -10.64 6.07 6.41
CA ILE A 7 -9.67 5.87 7.49
C ILE A 7 -8.43 5.19 6.89
N VAL A 8 -7.27 5.82 7.04
CA VAL A 8 -5.99 5.17 6.71
C VAL A 8 -5.70 4.12 7.77
N LEU A 9 -5.44 2.90 7.33
CA LEU A 9 -5.17 1.75 8.19
C LEU A 9 -3.68 1.43 8.25
N PHE A 10 -3.01 1.42 7.11
CA PHE A 10 -1.60 1.06 7.00
C PHE A 10 -0.92 1.83 5.86
N ALA A 11 0.38 2.08 6.02
CA ALA A 11 1.27 2.39 4.92
C ALA A 11 2.00 1.13 4.47
N THR A 12 2.25 0.98 3.17
CA THR A 12 3.13 -0.06 2.66
C THR A 12 4.59 0.39 2.76
N GLY A 13 5.54 -0.55 2.67
CA GLY A 13 6.96 -0.23 2.58
C GLY A 13 7.35 0.59 1.34
N MET A 14 6.42 0.86 0.42
CA MET A 14 6.59 1.74 -0.74
C MET A 14 5.80 3.07 -0.61
N GLY A 15 5.23 3.34 0.56
CA GLY A 15 4.53 4.59 0.86
C GLY A 15 3.10 4.67 0.33
N ASP A 16 2.54 3.60 -0.23
CA ASP A 16 1.11 3.55 -0.59
C ASP A 16 0.25 3.35 0.66
N LEU A 17 -1.01 3.82 0.63
CA LEU A 17 -1.89 3.75 1.79
C LEU A 17 -3.05 2.77 1.58
N LEU A 18 -3.23 1.89 2.55
CA LEU A 18 -4.42 1.08 2.69
C LEU A 18 -5.47 1.89 3.45
N ILE A 19 -6.63 2.06 2.84
CA ILE A 19 -7.72 2.90 3.31
C ILE A 19 -8.97 2.05 3.45
N TRP A 20 -9.65 2.15 4.59
CA TRP A 20 -11.02 1.68 4.74
C TRP A 20 -11.99 2.78 4.37
N SER A 21 -12.88 2.52 3.41
CA SER A 21 -13.90 3.47 2.99
C SER A 21 -15.12 2.77 2.41
N ASP A 22 -16.29 3.20 2.86
CA ASP A 22 -17.62 2.72 2.42
C ASP A 22 -17.80 1.20 2.52
N GLY A 23 -17.10 0.54 3.46
CA GLY A 23 -17.14 -0.92 3.65
C GLY A 23 -16.09 -1.69 2.86
N TYR A 24 -15.21 -1.02 2.12
CA TYR A 24 -14.21 -1.62 1.25
C TYR A 24 -12.80 -1.30 1.70
N VAL A 25 -11.88 -2.23 1.42
CA VAL A 25 -10.43 -1.96 1.49
C VAL A 25 -9.99 -1.40 0.15
N ARG A 26 -9.41 -0.20 0.18
CA ARG A 26 -8.88 0.50 -0.98
C ARG A 26 -7.39 0.72 -0.82
N LEU A 27 -6.66 0.68 -1.92
CA LEU A 27 -5.27 1.11 -2.00
C LEU A 27 -5.23 2.48 -2.68
N LEU A 28 -4.80 3.50 -1.95
CA LEU A 28 -4.30 4.73 -2.54
C LEU A 28 -2.84 4.49 -2.94
N ASN A 29 -2.65 4.26 -4.23
CA ASN A 29 -1.35 4.02 -4.81
C ASN A 29 -0.75 5.34 -5.28
N PHE A 30 0.06 5.97 -4.42
CA PHE A 30 0.65 7.27 -4.68
C PHE A 30 1.61 7.22 -5.86
N ARG A 31 2.37 6.13 -5.98
CA ARG A 31 3.40 5.95 -7.01
C ARG A 31 2.81 5.91 -8.43
N TYR A 32 1.58 5.43 -8.55
CA TYR A 32 0.86 5.36 -9.83
C TYR A 32 -0.31 6.35 -9.93
N GLY A 33 -0.56 7.18 -8.92
CA GLY A 33 -1.64 8.17 -8.91
C GLY A 33 -3.05 7.58 -9.02
N THR A 34 -3.28 6.37 -8.47
CA THR A 34 -4.57 5.67 -8.58
C THR A 34 -5.15 5.31 -7.22
N VAL A 35 -6.48 5.15 -7.18
CA VAL A 35 -7.18 4.54 -6.05
C VAL A 35 -7.93 3.32 -6.57
N LYS A 36 -7.60 2.14 -6.04
CA LYS A 36 -8.28 0.89 -6.41
C LYS A 36 -8.91 0.21 -5.20
N THR A 37 -10.07 -0.41 -5.40
CA THR A 37 -10.64 -1.34 -4.41
C THR A 37 -9.90 -2.65 -4.52
N ILE A 38 -9.31 -3.13 -3.43
CA ILE A 38 -8.58 -4.40 -3.40
C ILE A 38 -9.40 -5.53 -2.77
N LYS A 39 -10.29 -5.20 -1.82
CA LYS A 39 -11.20 -6.17 -1.20
C LYS A 39 -12.53 -5.53 -0.80
N PHE A 40 -13.56 -6.37 -0.74
CA PHE A 40 -14.93 -6.04 -0.33
C PHE A 40 -15.12 -6.06 1.19
N ASN A 41 -14.16 -6.62 1.94
CA ASN A 41 -14.10 -6.66 3.40
C ASN A 41 -12.65 -6.98 3.82
N PHE A 42 -12.39 -7.13 5.12
CA PHE A 42 -11.08 -7.54 5.67
C PHE A 42 -10.86 -9.05 5.73
N GLU A 43 -11.85 -9.85 5.31
CA GLU A 43 -11.78 -11.29 5.36
C GLU A 43 -10.66 -11.79 4.45
N PHE A 44 -9.81 -12.66 4.98
CA PHE A 44 -8.62 -13.20 4.30
C PHE A 44 -7.60 -12.14 3.83
N PHE A 45 -7.75 -10.86 4.17
CA PHE A 45 -6.80 -9.83 3.72
C PHE A 45 -5.37 -10.16 4.15
N PHE A 46 -5.17 -10.44 5.44
CA PHE A 46 -3.85 -10.77 5.99
C PHE A 46 -3.29 -12.11 5.56
N SER A 47 -4.11 -13.06 5.09
CA SER A 47 -3.57 -14.27 4.46
C SER A 47 -3.13 -13.98 3.02
N ASN A 48 -3.89 -13.15 2.29
CA ASN A 48 -3.59 -12.82 0.90
C ASN A 48 -2.31 -11.98 0.75
N ILE A 49 -1.93 -11.15 1.72
CA ILE A 49 -0.65 -10.40 1.62
C ILE A 49 0.59 -11.31 1.54
N PHE A 50 0.49 -12.57 2.01
CA PHE A 50 1.57 -13.55 1.89
C PHE A 50 1.60 -14.23 0.52
N ASP A 51 0.55 -14.11 -0.27
CA ASP A 51 0.51 -14.59 -1.65
C ASP A 51 1.23 -13.62 -2.61
N GLU A 52 2.01 -14.17 -3.53
CA GLU A 52 2.83 -13.37 -4.45
C GLU A 52 2.00 -12.72 -5.56
N GLU A 53 0.99 -13.41 -6.08
CA GLU A 53 0.09 -12.88 -7.10
C GLU A 53 -0.67 -11.66 -6.55
N PHE A 54 -1.24 -11.78 -5.35
CA PHE A 54 -1.89 -10.67 -4.65
C PHE A 54 -0.96 -9.46 -4.44
N ARG A 55 0.29 -9.68 -4.02
CA ARG A 55 1.25 -8.58 -3.86
C ARG A 55 1.56 -7.86 -5.18
N ASN A 56 1.67 -8.61 -6.28
CA ASN A 56 1.96 -8.02 -7.58
C ASN A 56 0.74 -7.32 -8.20
N GLU A 57 -0.42 -7.98 -8.22
CA GLU A 57 -1.61 -7.49 -8.91
C GLU A 57 -2.42 -6.49 -8.06
N ASP A 58 -2.68 -6.84 -6.80
CA ASP A 58 -3.54 -6.05 -5.91
C ASP A 58 -2.77 -5.01 -5.10
N LEU A 59 -1.50 -5.23 -4.74
CA LEU A 59 -0.72 -4.23 -4.00
C LEU A 59 0.27 -3.46 -4.87
N SER A 60 0.59 -3.97 -6.07
CA SER A 60 1.61 -3.38 -6.95
C SER A 60 2.93 -3.13 -6.20
N TRP A 61 3.33 -4.07 -5.34
CA TRP A 61 4.40 -3.89 -4.35
C TRP A 61 5.81 -3.68 -4.95
N GLN A 62 6.02 -3.99 -6.24
CA GLN A 62 7.29 -3.73 -6.91
C GLN A 62 7.59 -2.23 -6.91
N PRO A 63 8.86 -1.80 -6.71
CA PRO A 63 10.08 -2.59 -6.64
C PRO A 63 10.57 -2.90 -5.21
N TYR A 64 9.68 -3.11 -4.23
CA TYR A 64 10.05 -3.26 -2.81
C TYR A 64 11.22 -4.21 -2.52
N SER A 65 11.23 -5.40 -3.13
CA SER A 65 12.29 -6.39 -2.91
C SER A 65 13.67 -5.92 -3.40
N LEU A 66 13.73 -5.09 -4.44
CA LEU A 66 14.96 -4.47 -4.93
C LEU A 66 15.41 -3.33 -4.03
N ALA A 67 14.47 -2.54 -3.50
CA ALA A 67 14.76 -1.46 -2.57
C ALA A 67 15.34 -2.00 -1.25
N MET A 68 14.71 -3.04 -0.67
CA MET A 68 15.19 -3.75 0.52
C MET A 68 16.63 -4.26 0.37
N LYS A 69 16.99 -4.79 -0.81
CA LYS A 69 18.36 -5.27 -1.08
C LYS A 69 19.39 -4.14 -1.18
N LYS A 70 18.95 -2.92 -1.49
CA LYS A 70 19.83 -1.77 -1.75
C LYS A 70 20.00 -0.88 -0.52
N TYR A 71 18.94 -0.72 0.27
CA TYR A 71 18.84 0.27 1.34
C TYR A 71 18.58 -0.35 2.72
N ASP A 72 18.71 -1.68 2.81
CA ASP A 72 18.47 -2.47 4.01
C ASP A 72 17.02 -2.47 4.50
N GLU A 73 16.78 -3.02 5.68
CA GLU A 73 15.45 -3.17 6.28
C GLU A 73 14.91 -1.84 6.79
N LEU A 74 13.61 -1.58 6.52
CA LEU A 74 12.90 -0.40 6.99
C LEU A 74 12.61 -0.48 8.49
N ALA A 75 12.72 0.65 9.19
CA ALA A 75 12.05 0.79 10.48
C ALA A 75 10.52 0.83 10.30
N TYR A 76 9.79 0.56 11.38
CA TYR A 76 8.31 0.51 11.35
C TYR A 76 7.66 1.82 10.84
N GLU A 77 8.28 2.96 11.12
CA GLU A 77 7.79 4.30 10.73
C GLU A 77 8.37 4.79 9.39
N GLU A 78 9.02 3.92 8.62
CA GLU A 78 9.69 4.25 7.37
C GLU A 78 9.08 3.56 6.16
N CYS A 79 9.26 4.18 5.00
CA CYS A 79 8.97 3.56 3.72
C CYS A 79 9.98 4.02 2.67
N PHE A 80 10.17 3.23 1.62
CA PHE A 80 10.91 3.65 0.44
C PHE A 80 10.07 4.61 -0.39
N GLY A 81 10.70 5.69 -0.84
CA GLY A 81 10.12 6.66 -1.75
C GLY A 81 10.96 6.84 -3.00
N TYR A 82 10.32 7.25 -4.08
CA TYR A 82 11.04 7.91 -5.17
C TYR A 82 11.46 9.30 -4.73
N THR A 83 12.54 9.84 -5.30
CA THR A 83 13.01 11.20 -5.00
C THR A 83 11.86 12.19 -5.17
N PRO A 84 11.40 12.83 -4.08
CA PRO A 84 10.27 13.75 -4.14
C PRO A 84 10.67 15.03 -4.86
N LEU A 85 9.68 15.84 -5.22
CA LEU A 85 9.89 17.15 -5.85
C LEU A 85 10.80 18.07 -5.03
N LEU A 86 10.75 17.95 -3.70
CA LEU A 86 11.58 18.67 -2.76
C LEU A 86 12.49 17.66 -2.08
N GLY A 87 13.65 17.40 -2.72
CA GLY A 87 14.64 16.41 -2.29
C GLY A 87 15.11 16.58 -0.85
#